data_AF-A0A356DV99-F1
#
_entry.id   AF-A0A356DV99-F1
#
_cell.length_a   1.000
_cell.length_b   1.000
_cell.length_c   1.000
_cell.angle_alpha   90.00
_cell.angle_beta   90.00
_cell.angle_gamma   90.00
#
_symmetry.space_group_name_H-M   'P 1'
#
loop_
_entity.id
_entity.type
_entity.pdbx_description
1 polymer ?
#
loop_
_entity_poly.entity_id
_entity_poly.type
_entity_poly.pdbx_seq_one_letter_code
_entity_poly.pdbx_strand_id
1 'polypeptide(L)' 'MGSIMEIFDLYDRDRTLTGETIRRGQKPPTERYHLVVHICIFNQDGQMLIQKRSLQKGFW' A
#
# COMPACT_ATOMS: atom_id res chain seq x y z
N MET A 1 21.44 -11.95 3.09
CA MET A 1 21.31 -10.52 2.77
C MET A 1 19.86 -10.15 2.97
N GLY A 2 19.55 -9.41 4.04
CA GLY A 2 18.18 -9.25 4.53
C GLY A 2 17.30 -8.47 3.56
N SER A 3 16.12 -8.99 3.25
CA SER A 3 15.06 -8.19 2.62
C SER A 3 14.76 -6.99 3.51
N ILE A 4 14.68 -5.79 2.93
CA ILE A 4 14.18 -4.62 3.65
C ILE A 4 12.71 -4.91 3.99
N MET A 5 12.38 -4.84 5.26
CA MET A 5 11.04 -5.09 5.78
C MET A 5 10.27 -3.77 5.73
N GLU A 6 9.31 -3.66 4.82
CA GLU A 6 8.44 -2.48 4.73
C GLU A 6 7.60 -2.34 6.02
N ILE A 7 7.54 -1.12 6.56
CA ILE A 7 6.77 -0.74 7.74
C ILE A 7 5.72 0.29 7.32
N PHE A 8 4.49 0.11 7.78
CA PHE A 8 3.37 1.03 7.54
C PHE A 8 2.95 1.69 8.85
N ASP A 9 2.67 2.99 8.81
CA ASP A 9 1.92 3.67 9.87
C ASP A 9 0.48 3.17 9.91
N LEU A 10 -0.08 3.09 11.11
CA LEU A 10 -1.47 2.78 11.32
C LEU A 10 -2.29 4.05 11.56
N TYR A 11 -3.50 4.01 11.02
CA TYR A 11 -4.49 5.05 11.04
C TYR A 11 -5.79 4.52 11.62
N ASP A 12 -6.59 5.40 12.20
CA ASP A 12 -8.00 5.13 12.44
C ASP A 12 -8.83 5.27 11.14
N ARG A 13 -10.15 5.06 11.25
CA ARG A 13 -11.08 5.14 10.12
C ARG A 13 -11.16 6.52 9.47
N ASP A 14 -10.84 7.56 10.23
CA ASP A 14 -10.91 8.97 9.81
C ASP A 14 -9.55 9.46 9.30
N ARG A 15 -8.58 8.54 9.14
CA ARG A 15 -7.22 8.79 8.67
C ARG A 15 -6.40 9.63 9.64
N THR A 16 -6.71 9.58 10.93
CA THR A 16 -5.85 10.13 11.98
C THR A 16 -4.73 9.14 12.27
N LEU A 17 -3.49 9.62 12.32
CA LEU A 17 -2.34 8.84 12.74
C LEU A 17 -2.53 8.36 14.19
N THR A 18 -2.35 7.06 14.43
CA THR A 18 -2.46 6.51 15.80
C THR A 18 -1.12 6.49 16.55
N GLY A 19 -0.02 6.73 15.84
CA GLY A 19 1.35 6.59 16.36
C GLY A 19 1.87 5.14 16.40
N GLU A 20 1.07 4.18 15.93
CA GLU A 20 1.44 2.77 15.83
C GLU A 20 1.94 2.43 14.42
N THR A 21 2.68 1.32 14.31
CA THR A 21 3.21 0.83 13.03
C THR A 21 3.00 -0.68 12.88
N ILE A 22 3.01 -1.17 11.64
CA ILE A 22 2.89 -2.60 11.32
C ILE A 22 3.86 -2.99 10.21
N ARG A 23 4.34 -4.24 10.23
CA ARG A 23 5.13 -4.78 9.12
C ARG A 23 4.21 -5.16 7.97
N ARG A 24 4.60 -4.81 6.74
CA ARG A 24 3.85 -5.19 5.54
C ARG A 24 3.62 -6.71 5.49
N GLY A 25 2.40 -7.11 5.14
CA GLY A 25 1.97 -8.51 5.06
C GLY A 25 1.38 -9.06 6.36
N GLN A 26 1.48 -8.33 7.48
CA GLN A 26 0.74 -8.68 8.70
C GLN A 26 -0.69 -8.16 8.64
N LYS A 27 -1.62 -8.88 9.30
CA LYS A 27 -3.01 -8.43 9.44
C LYS A 27 -3.04 -7.23 10.40
N PRO A 28 -3.61 -6.08 9.99
CA PRO A 28 -3.82 -4.95 10.89
C PRO A 28 -4.67 -5.34 12.11
N PRO A 29 -4.42 -4.75 13.29
CA PRO A 29 -5.34 -4.86 14.42
C PRO A 29 -6.75 -4.37 14.07
N THR A 30 -7.74 -4.73 14.90
CA THR A 30 -9.10 -4.21 14.77
C THR A 30 -9.12 -2.68 14.85
N GLU A 31 -9.94 -2.03 14.01
CA GLU A 31 -9.99 -0.55 13.88
C GLU A 31 -8.63 0.11 13.61
N ARG A 32 -7.74 -0.60 12.89
CA ARG A 32 -6.48 -0.05 12.37
C ARG A 32 -6.36 -0.30 10.88
N TYR A 33 -5.94 0.74 10.18
CA TYR A 33 -5.82 0.77 8.73
C TYR A 33 -4.44 1.27 8.34
N HIS A 34 -3.93 0.86 7.18
CA HIS A 34 -2.77 1.48 6.56
C HIS A 34 -3.20 2.14 5.25
N LEU A 35 -2.48 3.19 4.84
CA LEU A 35 -2.80 3.89 3.60
C LEU A 35 -2.35 3.11 2.36
N VAL A 36 -3.16 3.21 1.30
CA VAL A 36 -2.84 2.71 -0.04
C VAL A 36 -2.99 3.86 -1.04
N VAL A 37 -2.04 3.95 -1.98
CA VAL A 37 -2.05 4.97 -3.04
C VAL A 37 -2.20 4.30 -4.39
N HIS A 38 -3.15 4.77 -5.19
CA HIS A 38 -3.29 4.42 -6.60
C HIS A 38 -2.75 5.56 -7.46
N ILE A 39 -1.87 5.24 -8.41
CA ILE A 39 -1.28 6.21 -9.33
C ILE A 39 -1.79 5.93 -10.74
N CYS A 40 -2.33 6.97 -11.39
CA CYS A 40 -2.71 6.94 -12.81
C CYS A 40 -1.74 7.83 -13.59
N ILE A 41 -1.03 7.24 -14.55
CA ILE A 41 -0.04 7.95 -15.37
C ILE A 41 -0.63 8.16 -16.76
N PHE A 42 -0.57 9.39 -17.26
CA PHE A 42 -1.06 9.77 -18.58
C PHE A 42 0.09 10.29 -19.45
N ASN A 43 0.13 9.91 -20.72
CA ASN A 43 1.06 10.50 -21.69
C ASN A 43 0.51 11.83 -22.26
N GLN A 44 1.27 12.47 -23.17
CA GLN A 44 0.87 13.74 -23.78
C GLN A 44 -0.43 13.65 -24.62
N ASP A 45 -0.78 12.44 -25.07
CA ASP A 45 -2.02 12.17 -25.82
C ASP A 45 -3.22 11.85 -24.91
N GLY A 46 -3.06 11.95 -23.59
CA GLY A 46 -4.13 11.67 -22.62
C GLY A 46 -4.44 10.19 -22.39
N GLN A 47 -3.56 9.27 -22.83
CA GLN A 47 -3.75 7.83 -22.65
C GLN A 47 -3.21 7.37 -21.30
N MET A 48 -3.99 6.54 -20.58
CA MET A 48 -3.61 6.01 -19.28
C MET A 48 -2.74 4.75 -19.40
N LEU A 49 -1.64 4.69 -18.65
CA LEU A 49 -0.83 3.48 -18.51
C LEU A 49 -1.57 2.44 -17.66
N ILE A 50 -1.99 1.33 -18.29
CA ILE A 50 -2.58 0.18 -17.60
C ILE A 50 -1.50 -0.90 -17.41
N GLN A 51 -1.28 -1.30 -16.16
CA GLN A 51 -0.31 -2.34 -15.83
C GLN A 51 -0.95 -3.73 -15.77
N LYS A 52 -0.35 -4.71 -16.47
CA LYS A 52 -0.67 -6.14 -16.31
C LYS A 52 0.15 -6.71 -15.16
N ARG A 53 -0.50 -7.10 -14.06
CA ARG A 53 0.20 -7.69 -12.89
C ARG A 53 0.87 -9.01 -13.28
N SER A 54 2.10 -9.20 -12.80
CA SER A 54 2.81 -10.49 -12.90
C SER A 54 2.09 -11.56 -12.09
N LEU A 55 2.05 -12.78 -12.62
CA LEU A 55 1.54 -13.97 -11.92
C LEU A 55 2.36 -14.31 -10.66
N GLN A 56 3.61 -13.85 -10.58
CA GLN A 56 4.49 -14.07 -9.43
C GLN A 56 4.25 -13.04 -8.30
N LYS A 57 3.40 -12.03 -8.52
CA LYS A 57 3.07 -11.08 -7.47
C LYS A 57 2.22 -11.80 -6.42
N GLY A 58 2.73 -11.89 -5.19
CA GLY A 58 2.04 -12.47 -4.05
C GLY A 58 0.77 -11.70 -3.64
N PHE A 59 0.25 -12.01 -2.45
CA PHE A 59 -0.89 -11.29 -1.85
C PHE A 59 -0.68 -9.77 -1.91
N TRP A 60 -1.82 -9.06 -2.01
CA TRP A 60 -1.96 -7.67 -2.42
C TRP A 60 -0.79 -6.75 -2.04
#